data_AF-A0A949G8U4-F1
#
_entry.id   AF-A0A949G8U4-F1
#
_cell.length_a   1.000
_cell.length_b   1.000
_cell.length_c   1.000
_cell.angle_alpha   90.00
_cell.angle_beta   90.00
_cell.angle_gamma   90.00
#
_symmetry.space_group_name_H-M   'P 1'
#
loop_
_entity.id
_entity.type
_entity.pdbx_description
1 polymer ?
#
loop_
_entity_poly.entity_id
_entity_poly.type
_entity_poly.pdbx_seq_one_letter_code
_entity_poly.pdbx_strand_id
1 'polypeptide(L)'
;MKKMLDMAVLEADPTDRLCDRVMAKIERRELARLRRRTFGAGFFLIAALIGFIPAFQYLSSALALSGLGDYLSLFTSDSSYVFAHWSAFAMSVSDSLPVPAFMAVIGLSIVCLAAASRFVKYVSSIQSHERQLATVSI
;
A
#
# COMPACT_ATOMS: atom_id res chain seq x y z
N MET A 1 4.38 44.33 -39.83
CA MET A 1 4.89 43.24 -38.95
C MET A 1 3.81 42.28 -38.45
N LYS A 2 2.63 42.75 -37.99
CA LYS A 2 1.53 41.87 -37.53
C LYS A 2 1.04 40.85 -38.57
N LYS A 3 1.02 41.25 -39.85
CA LYS A 3 0.59 40.41 -41.00
C LYS A 3 1.53 39.24 -41.34
N MET A 4 2.79 39.27 -40.89
CA MET A 4 3.73 38.16 -41.09
C MET A 4 3.69 37.15 -39.94
N LEU A 5 3.29 37.57 -38.73
CA LEU A 5 3.01 36.63 -37.64
C LEU A 5 1.74 35.81 -37.93
N ASP A 6 0.71 36.43 -38.54
CA ASP A 6 -0.54 35.74 -38.88
C ASP A 6 -0.37 34.70 -39.99
N MET A 7 0.62 34.84 -40.88
CA MET A 7 0.91 33.82 -41.92
C MET A 7 1.68 32.61 -41.39
N ALA A 8 2.63 32.80 -40.47
CA ALA A 8 3.32 31.68 -39.82
C ALA A 8 2.39 30.86 -38.90
N VAL A 9 1.35 31.50 -38.34
CA VAL A 9 0.31 30.84 -37.52
C VAL A 9 -0.71 30.05 -38.38
N LEU A 10 -0.69 30.25 -39.69
CA LEU A 10 -1.61 29.62 -40.66
C LEU A 10 -1.04 28.35 -41.32
N GLU A 11 0.25 28.05 -41.11
CA GLU A 11 0.93 26.85 -41.62
C GLU A 11 0.90 25.67 -40.63
N ALA A 12 0.30 25.86 -39.45
CA ALA A 12 -0.06 24.76 -38.56
C ALA A 12 -1.37 24.14 -39.07
N ASP A 13 -1.28 22.92 -39.60
CA ASP A 13 -2.40 22.15 -40.13
C ASP A 13 -3.54 22.09 -39.10
N PRO A 14 -4.80 22.43 -39.44
CA PRO A 14 -5.94 22.39 -38.50
C PRO A 14 -6.11 21.05 -37.77
N THR A 15 -5.57 19.97 -38.34
CA THR A 15 -5.49 18.62 -37.76
C THR A 15 -4.64 18.57 -36.48
N ASP A 16 -3.51 19.30 -36.44
CA ASP A 16 -2.60 19.32 -35.28
C ASP A 16 -3.24 19.98 -34.06
N ARG A 17 -4.00 21.07 -34.27
CA ARG A 17 -4.75 21.74 -33.18
C ARG A 17 -5.85 20.87 -32.58
N LEU A 18 -6.40 19.95 -33.37
CA LEU A 18 -7.39 18.98 -32.90
C LEU A 18 -6.70 17.88 -32.10
N CYS A 19 -5.57 17.37 -32.61
CA CYS A 19 -4.75 16.36 -31.96
C CYS A 19 -4.27 16.83 -30.59
N ASP A 20 -3.71 18.04 -30.51
CA ASP A 20 -3.26 18.66 -29.25
C ASP A 20 -4.39 18.81 -28.22
N ARG A 21 -5.57 19.21 -28.68
CA ARG A 21 -6.73 19.39 -27.80
C ARG A 21 -7.26 18.06 -27.27
N VAL A 22 -7.21 17.00 -28.08
CA VAL A 22 -7.60 15.66 -27.67
C VAL A 22 -6.55 15.07 -26.72
N MET A 23 -5.26 15.16 -27.04
CA MET A 23 -4.15 14.76 -26.18
C MET A 23 -4.20 15.45 -24.82
N ALA A 24 -4.34 16.78 -24.77
CA ALA A 24 -4.43 17.53 -23.52
C ALA A 24 -5.65 17.13 -22.68
N LYS A 25 -6.76 16.72 -23.31
CA LYS A 25 -7.97 16.26 -22.60
C LYS A 25 -7.81 14.83 -22.07
N ILE A 26 -7.07 13.97 -22.77
CA ILE A 26 -6.71 12.62 -22.34
C ILE A 26 -5.79 12.71 -21.12
N GLU A 27 -4.72 13.51 -21.22
CA GLU A 27 -3.72 13.67 -20.17
C GLU A 27 -4.32 14.24 -18.87
N ARG A 28 -5.18 15.26 -18.96
CA ARG A 28 -5.92 15.78 -17.79
C ARG A 28 -6.83 14.73 -17.13
N ARG A 29 -7.46 13.86 -17.92
CA ARG A 29 -8.30 12.77 -17.39
C ARG A 29 -7.47 11.68 -16.73
N GLU A 30 -6.30 11.39 -17.28
CA GLU A 30 -5.37 10.41 -16.75
C GLU A 30 -4.77 10.88 -15.42
N LEU A 31 -4.31 12.14 -15.34
CA LEU A 31 -3.88 12.78 -14.10
C LEU A 31 -4.98 12.80 -13.05
N ALA A 32 -6.23 13.11 -13.42
CA ALA A 32 -7.37 13.08 -12.49
C ALA A 32 -7.72 11.66 -12.01
N ARG A 33 -7.45 10.62 -12.81
CA ARG A 33 -7.60 9.21 -12.37
C ARG A 33 -6.47 8.81 -11.43
N LEU A 34 -5.22 9.16 -11.74
CA LEU A 34 -4.06 8.91 -10.89
C LEU A 34 -4.21 9.60 -9.54
N ARG A 35 -4.67 10.86 -9.51
CA ARG A 35 -4.90 11.63 -8.28
C ARG A 35 -6.01 11.05 -7.39
N ARG A 36 -7.06 10.47 -7.98
CA ARG A 36 -8.09 9.74 -7.21
C ARG A 36 -7.56 8.42 -6.65
N ARG A 37 -6.72 7.72 -7.40
CA ARG A 37 -6.08 6.47 -6.95
C ARG A 37 -5.05 6.71 -5.85
N THR A 38 -4.26 7.79 -5.91
CA THR A 38 -3.36 8.17 -4.81
C THR A 38 -4.14 8.50 -3.54
N PHE A 39 -5.24 9.25 -3.66
CA PHE A 39 -6.08 9.60 -2.51
C PHE A 39 -6.69 8.34 -1.87
N GLY A 40 -7.22 7.42 -2.68
CA GLY A 40 -7.71 6.13 -2.19
C GLY A 40 -6.62 5.31 -1.50
N ALA A 41 -5.43 5.21 -2.10
CA ALA A 41 -4.30 4.49 -1.50
C ALA A 41 -3.86 5.12 -0.17
N GLY A 42 -3.82 6.45 -0.09
CA GLY A 42 -3.50 7.19 1.14
C GLY A 42 -4.54 6.96 2.24
N PHE A 43 -5.83 6.98 1.90
CA PHE A 43 -6.90 6.70 2.84
C PHE A 43 -6.80 5.28 3.41
N PHE A 44 -6.57 4.27 2.56
CA PHE A 44 -6.35 2.89 3.00
C PHE A 44 -5.13 2.75 3.90
N LEU A 45 -4.05 3.48 3.62
CA LEU A 45 -2.84 3.46 4.44
C LEU A 45 -3.10 4.03 5.85
N ILE A 46 -3.82 5.16 5.94
CA ILE A 46 -4.21 5.77 7.23
C ILE A 46 -5.15 4.83 7.99
N ALA A 47 -6.16 4.27 7.31
CA ALA A 47 -7.09 3.33 7.92
C ALA A 47 -6.36 2.07 8.45
N ALA A 48 -5.38 1.56 7.71
CA ALA A 48 -4.55 0.44 8.14
C ALA A 48 -3.71 0.79 9.38
N LEU A 49 -3.12 1.99 9.44
CA LEU A 49 -2.38 2.46 10.62
C LEU A 49 -3.27 2.57 11.86
N ILE A 50 -4.48 3.14 11.71
CA ILE A 50 -5.44 3.26 12.82
C ILE A 50 -5.88 1.88 13.28
N GLY A 51 -6.16 0.97 12.35
CA GLY A 51 -6.56 -0.41 12.66
C GLY A 51 -5.44 -1.25 13.29
N PHE A 52 -4.18 -0.83 13.17
CA PHE A 52 -3.05 -1.57 13.72
C PHE A 52 -3.04 -1.56 15.24
N ILE A 53 -3.47 -0.46 15.85
CA ILE A 53 -3.55 -0.31 17.31
C ILE A 53 -4.49 -1.35 17.94
N PRO A 54 -5.79 -1.44 17.58
CA PRO A 54 -6.68 -2.44 18.15
C PRO A 54 -6.31 -3.86 17.75
N ALA A 55 -5.74 -4.08 16.55
CA ALA A 55 -5.24 -5.40 16.16
C ALA A 55 -4.11 -5.89 17.08
N PHE A 56 -3.20 -4.99 17.46
CA PHE A 56 -2.12 -5.31 18.38
C PHE A 56 -2.63 -5.55 19.81
N GLN A 57 -3.59 -4.75 20.27
CA GLN A 57 -4.25 -4.97 21.57
C GLN A 57 -5.01 -6.31 21.61
N TYR A 58 -5.66 -6.68 20.51
CA TYR A 58 -6.32 -7.97 20.39
C TYR A 58 -5.32 -9.12 20.44
N LEU A 59 -4.18 -9.00 19.73
CA LEU A 59 -3.11 -9.99 19.77
C LEU A 59 -2.50 -10.14 21.17
N SER A 60 -2.21 -9.05 21.86
CA SER A 60 -1.65 -9.11 23.22
C SER A 60 -2.63 -9.77 24.19
N SER A 61 -3.91 -9.44 24.07
CA SER A 61 -4.96 -10.02 24.92
C SER A 61 -5.16 -11.51 24.64
N ALA A 62 -5.16 -11.91 23.36
CA ALA A 62 -5.31 -13.29 22.96
C ALA A 62 -4.09 -14.14 23.36
N LEU A 63 -2.88 -13.59 23.30
CA LEU A 63 -1.67 -14.24 23.82
C LEU A 63 -1.71 -14.42 25.33
N ALA A 64 -2.15 -13.41 26.08
CA ALA A 64 -2.30 -13.53 27.53
C ALA A 64 -3.33 -14.60 27.94
N LEU A 65 -4.43 -14.72 27.19
CA LEU A 65 -5.48 -15.71 27.45
C LEU A 65 -5.15 -17.13 26.98
N SER A 66 -4.26 -17.27 26.00
CA SER A 66 -3.90 -18.57 25.43
C SER A 66 -3.10 -19.50 26.34
N GLY A 67 -2.48 -18.97 27.40
CA GLY A 67 -1.54 -19.74 28.24
C GLY A 67 -0.23 -20.09 27.53
N LEU A 68 0.06 -19.50 26.36
CA LEU A 68 1.30 -19.74 25.59
C LEU A 68 2.56 -19.39 26.41
N GLY A 69 2.46 -18.41 27.32
CA GLY A 69 3.50 -18.09 28.28
C GLY A 69 3.82 -19.24 29.24
N ASP A 70 2.82 -20.00 29.68
CA ASP A 70 3.00 -21.15 30.57
C ASP A 70 3.70 -22.29 29.84
N TYR A 71 3.38 -22.53 28.56
CA TYR A 71 4.08 -23.50 27.73
C TYR A 71 5.54 -23.13 27.47
N LEU A 72 5.83 -21.83 27.25
CA LEU A 72 7.21 -21.35 27.13
C LEU A 72 7.99 -21.52 28.44
N SER A 73 7.35 -21.25 29.57
CA SER A 73 7.93 -21.49 30.89
C SER A 73 8.22 -22.96 31.15
N LEU A 74 7.30 -23.85 30.74
CA LEU A 74 7.48 -25.31 30.83
C LEU A 74 8.67 -25.78 29.98
N PHE A 75 8.80 -25.25 28.76
CA PHE A 75 9.93 -25.55 27.86
C PHE A 75 11.28 -25.20 28.48
N THR A 76 11.37 -24.06 29.17
CA THR A 76 12.62 -23.64 29.82
C THR A 76 12.88 -24.32 31.15
N SER A 77 11.83 -24.61 31.92
CA SER A 77 11.96 -25.15 33.28
C SER A 77 12.14 -26.66 33.30
N ASP A 78 11.46 -27.38 32.41
CA ASP A 78 11.49 -28.84 32.36
C ASP A 78 11.64 -29.36 30.92
N SER A 79 12.73 -28.94 30.29
CA SER A 79 13.03 -29.29 28.90
C SER A 79 13.11 -30.81 28.67
N SER A 80 13.55 -31.59 29.67
CA SER A 80 13.60 -33.07 29.56
C SER A 80 12.20 -33.66 29.42
N TYR A 81 11.22 -33.17 30.19
CA TYR A 81 9.83 -33.60 30.04
C TYR A 81 9.26 -33.21 28.67
N VAL A 82 9.59 -32.01 28.17
CA VAL A 82 9.14 -31.56 26.85
C VAL A 82 9.74 -32.39 25.71
N PHE A 83 11.01 -32.77 25.76
CA PHE A 83 11.61 -33.63 24.74
C PHE A 83 11.03 -35.05 24.77
N ALA A 84 10.71 -35.58 25.96
CA ALA A 84 10.06 -36.89 26.09
C ALA A 84 8.64 -36.90 25.49
N HIS A 85 7.93 -35.77 25.55
CA HIS A 85 6.55 -35.63 25.07
C HIS A 85 6.40 -34.55 23.98
N TRP A 86 7.37 -34.46 23.08
CA TRP A 86 7.46 -33.34 22.12
C TRP A 86 6.22 -33.22 21.22
N SER A 87 5.60 -34.34 20.83
CA SER A 87 4.43 -34.33 19.94
C SER A 87 3.19 -33.78 20.65
N ALA A 88 2.95 -34.21 21.89
CA ALA A 88 1.85 -33.72 22.71
C ALA A 88 2.04 -32.23 23.04
N PHE A 89 3.27 -31.84 23.38
CA PHE A 89 3.62 -30.43 23.59
C PHE A 89 3.37 -29.58 22.34
N ALA A 90 3.81 -30.04 21.16
CA ALA A 90 3.59 -29.32 19.91
C ALA A 90 2.10 -29.17 19.55
N MET A 91 1.28 -30.21 19.78
CA MET A 91 -0.17 -30.13 19.62
C MET A 91 -0.79 -29.11 20.57
N SER A 92 -0.47 -29.15 21.87
CA SER A 92 -1.01 -28.20 22.85
C SER A 92 -0.60 -26.76 22.54
N VAL A 93 0.65 -26.54 22.11
CA VAL A 93 1.12 -25.22 21.67
C VAL A 93 0.35 -24.77 20.43
N SER A 94 0.14 -25.66 19.46
CA SER A 94 -0.66 -25.38 18.25
C SER A 94 -2.10 -24.99 18.58
N ASP A 95 -2.73 -25.69 19.52
CA ASP A 95 -4.11 -25.40 19.93
C ASP A 95 -4.22 -24.12 20.77
N SER A 96 -3.16 -23.78 21.51
CA SER A 96 -3.11 -22.52 22.27
C SER A 96 -2.91 -21.30 21.38
N LEU A 97 -2.36 -21.45 20.17
CA LEU A 97 -2.03 -20.31 19.32
C LEU A 97 -3.30 -19.52 18.93
N PRO A 98 -3.37 -18.21 19.21
CA PRO A 98 -4.49 -17.38 18.78
C PRO A 98 -4.37 -17.05 17.29
N VAL A 99 -4.57 -18.05 16.44
CA VAL A 99 -4.49 -17.96 14.97
C VAL A 99 -5.28 -16.76 14.40
N PRO A 100 -6.51 -16.44 14.88
CA PRO A 100 -7.25 -15.29 14.36
C PRO A 100 -6.54 -13.96 14.60
N ALA A 101 -5.88 -13.81 15.75
CA ALA A 101 -5.18 -12.58 16.09
C ALA A 101 -3.90 -12.40 15.26
N PHE A 102 -3.15 -13.48 15.05
CA PHE A 102 -2.00 -13.47 14.14
C PHE A 102 -2.42 -13.15 12.70
N MET A 103 -3.48 -13.77 12.21
CA MET A 103 -4.02 -13.50 10.87
C MET A 103 -4.44 -12.04 10.71
N ALA A 104 -5.05 -11.43 11.74
CA ALA A 104 -5.43 -10.03 11.72
C ALA A 104 -4.20 -9.11 11.58
N VAL A 105 -3.16 -9.33 12.39
CA VAL A 105 -1.94 -8.50 12.37
C VAL A 105 -1.15 -8.69 11.07
N ILE A 106 -0.98 -9.93 10.59
CA ILE A 106 -0.30 -10.22 9.33
C ILE A 106 -1.09 -9.63 8.15
N GLY A 107 -2.41 -9.82 8.13
CA GLY A 107 -3.30 -9.28 7.11
C GLY A 107 -3.20 -7.75 7.04
N LEU A 108 -3.24 -7.07 8.19
CA LEU A 108 -3.08 -5.61 8.25
C LEU A 108 -1.70 -5.17 7.77
N SER A 109 -0.65 -5.91 8.12
CA SER A 109 0.72 -5.63 7.70
C SER A 109 0.85 -5.70 6.18
N ILE A 110 0.26 -6.73 5.54
CA ILE A 110 0.25 -6.87 4.08
C ILE A 110 -0.53 -5.73 3.43
N VAL A 111 -1.71 -5.39 3.95
CA VAL A 111 -2.52 -4.28 3.44
C VAL A 111 -1.76 -2.96 3.54
N CYS A 112 -1.08 -2.70 4.66
CA CYS A 112 -0.27 -1.51 4.87
C CYS A 112 0.89 -1.46 3.86
N LEU A 113 1.63 -2.56 3.68
CA LEU A 113 2.75 -2.66 2.73
C LEU A 113 2.27 -2.46 1.28
N ALA A 114 1.15 -3.07 0.92
CA ALA A 114 0.57 -2.95 -0.41
C ALA A 114 0.06 -1.53 -0.68
N ALA A 115 -0.57 -0.89 0.32
CA ALA A 115 -1.02 0.50 0.22
C ALA A 115 0.17 1.46 0.07
N ALA A 116 1.23 1.27 0.86
CA ALA A 116 2.45 2.07 0.78
C ALA A 116 3.13 1.91 -0.59
N SER A 117 3.29 0.67 -1.06
CA SER A 117 3.88 0.37 -2.37
C SER A 117 3.10 1.00 -3.51
N ARG A 118 1.75 0.96 -3.44
CA ARG A 118 0.87 1.61 -4.42
C ARG A 118 1.00 3.13 -4.36
N PHE A 119 1.05 3.70 -3.17
CA PHE A 119 1.21 5.14 -2.99
C PHE A 119 2.51 5.65 -3.63
N VAL A 120 3.64 4.98 -3.36
CA VAL A 120 4.94 5.32 -3.96
C VAL A 120 4.89 5.22 -5.49
N LYS A 121 4.35 4.11 -6.03
CA LYS A 121 4.22 3.94 -7.49
C LYS A 121 3.39 5.06 -8.12
N TYR A 122 2.23 5.38 -7.55
CA TYR A 122 1.38 6.42 -8.11
C TYR A 122 1.98 7.81 -8.01
N VAL A 123 2.64 8.15 -6.90
CA VAL A 123 3.36 9.43 -6.76
C VAL A 123 4.47 9.55 -7.80
N SER A 124 5.28 8.49 -7.97
CA SER A 124 6.36 8.48 -8.97
C SER A 124 5.85 8.67 -10.40
N SER A 125 4.71 8.07 -10.76
CA SER A 125 4.11 8.21 -12.10
C SER A 125 3.61 9.62 -12.39
N ILE A 126 3.12 10.34 -11.37
CA ILE A 126 2.69 11.74 -11.53
C ILE A 126 3.92 12.63 -11.76
N GLN A 127 5.00 12.40 -11.02
CA GLN A 127 6.21 13.21 -11.10
C GLN A 127 6.95 13.05 -12.45
N SER A 128 6.90 11.86 -13.07
CA SER A 128 7.45 11.64 -14.42
C SER A 128 6.69 12.41 -15.50
N HIS A 129 5.36 12.49 -15.41
CA HIS A 129 4.55 13.26 -16.35
C HIS A 129 4.80 14.77 -16.22
N GLU A 130 4.89 15.31 -15.00
CA GLU A 130 5.18 16.73 -14.80
C GLU A 130 6.58 17.13 -15.30
N ARG A 131 7.59 16.25 -15.18
CA ARG A 131 8.94 16.53 -15.72
C ARG A 131 8.96 16.57 -17.25
N GLN A 132 8.20 15.72 -17.93
CA GLN A 132 8.15 15.71 -19.39
C GLN A 132 7.51 16.98 -19.95
N LEU A 133 6.46 17.49 -19.30
CA LEU A 133 5.83 18.75 -19.70
C LEU A 133 6.77 19.95 -19.51
N ALA A 134 7.61 19.95 -18.47
CA ALA A 134 8.59 21.01 -18.22
C ALA A 134 9.75 21.04 -19.24
N THR A 135 10.12 19.88 -19.82
CA THR A 135 11.18 19.81 -20.84
C THR A 135 10.73 20.19 -22.24
N VAL A 136 9.43 20.10 -22.56
CA VAL A 136 8.88 20.45 -23.87
C VAL A 136 8.55 21.95 -23.98
N SER A 137 8.49 22.67 -22.85
CA SER A 137 8.22 24.11 -22.82
C SER A 137 9.46 25.02 -22.92
N ILE A 138 10.64 24.46 -23.19
CA ILE A 138 11.91 25.19 -23.42
C ILE A 138 12.29 25.06 -24.90
#